data_AF-A0A3D5QBP4-F1
#
_entry.id   AF-A0A3D5QBP4-F1
#
_cell.length_a   1.000
_cell.length_b   1.000
_cell.length_c   1.000
_cell.angle_alpha   90.00
_cell.angle_beta   90.00
_cell.angle_gamma   90.00
#
_symmetry.space_group_name_H-M   'P 1'
#
loop_
_entity.id
_entity.type
_entity.pdbx_description
1 polymer ?
#
loop_
_entity_poly.entity_id
_entity_poly.type
_entity_poly.pdbx_seq_one_letter_code
_entity_poly.pdbx_strand_id
1 'polypeptide(L)' 'GVALWDIDHFKNINDQYGHDVGDMVLIKLTEAIQNSVRKSDIIGRFGGEEFICIFPGQ' A
#
# COMPACT_ATOMS: atom_id res chain seq x y z
N GLY A 1 -6.07 -5.75 -15.69
CA GLY A 1 -4.91 -6.42 -15.05
C GLY A 1 -5.03 -6.46 -13.54
N VAL A 2 -4.13 -7.17 -12.86
CA VAL A 2 -3.99 -7.16 -11.38
C VAL A 2 -2.51 -6.98 -11.03
N ALA A 3 -2.23 -6.16 -10.04
CA ALA A 3 -0.91 -6.07 -9.40
C ALA A 3 -1.03 -6.37 -7.91
N LEU A 4 -0.04 -7.08 -7.38
CA LEU A 4 0.16 -7.29 -5.96
C LEU A 4 1.55 -6.75 -5.63
N TRP A 5 1.66 -6.03 -4.52
CA TRP A 5 2.93 -5.49 -4.05
C TRP A 5 3.00 -5.57 -2.53
N ASP A 6 4.23 -5.68 -2.04
CA ASP A 6 4.60 -5.79 -0.63
C ASP A 6 5.59 -4.68 -0.29
N ILE A 7 5.55 -4.14 0.93
CA ILE A 7 6.47 -3.08 1.34
C ILE A 7 7.75 -3.72 1.89
N ASP A 8 8.81 -3.65 1.09
CA ASP A 8 10.13 -4.15 1.48
C ASP A 8 10.57 -3.60 2.84
N HIS A 9 10.98 -4.49 3.73
CA HIS A 9 11.52 -4.18 5.05
C HIS A 9 10.58 -3.37 5.96
N PHE A 10 9.26 -3.44 5.80
CA PHE A 10 8.32 -2.71 6.66
C PHE A 10 8.47 -3.05 8.15
N LYS A 11 8.81 -4.31 8.48
CA LYS A 11 9.17 -4.69 9.84
C LYS A 11 10.31 -3.85 10.42
N ASN A 12 11.33 -3.50 9.64
CA ASN A 12 12.44 -2.67 10.11
C ASN A 12 11.97 -1.26 10.47
N ILE A 13 10.97 -0.73 9.76
CA ILE A 13 10.34 0.55 10.09
C ILE A 13 9.64 0.46 11.44
N ASN A 14 8.85 -0.60 11.66
CA ASN A 14 8.19 -0.82 12.95
C ASN A 14 9.18 -1.01 14.10
N ASP A 15 10.24 -1.80 13.88
CA ASP A 15 11.24 -2.10 14.90
C ASP A 15 12.07 -0.85 15.26
N GLN A 16 12.34 0.03 14.28
CA GLN A 16 13.16 1.24 14.48
C GLN A 16 12.35 2.44 15.00
N TYR A 17 11.11 2.61 14.54
CA TYR A 17 10.33 3.84 14.77
C TYR A 17 9.02 3.60 15.51
N GLY A 18 8.65 2.34 15.76
CA GLY A 18 7.39 1.97 16.40
C GLY A 18 6.23 1.82 15.42
N HIS A 19 5.21 1.08 15.84
CA HIS A 19 4.03 0.77 15.02
C HIS A 19 3.24 2.01 14.61
N ASP A 20 3.18 3.05 15.44
CA ASP A 20 2.49 4.31 15.10
C ASP A 20 3.10 4.95 13.83
N VAL A 21 4.42 4.86 13.68
CA VAL A 21 5.12 5.35 12.49
C VAL A 21 4.89 4.44 11.30
N GLY A 22 4.88 3.12 11.50
CA GLY A 22 4.49 2.16 10.47
C GLY A 22 3.09 2.47 9.91
N ASP A 23 2.11 2.72 10.78
CA ASP A 23 0.76 3.07 10.37
C ASP A 23 0.71 4.37 9.55
N MET A 24 1.47 5.40 9.96
CA MET A 24 1.60 6.63 9.17
C MET A 24 2.20 6.38 7.78
N VAL A 25 3.17 5.47 7.67
CA VAL A 25 3.76 5.09 6.38
C VAL A 25 2.72 4.41 5.49
N LEU A 26 1.91 3.49 6.03
CA LEU A 26 0.84 2.82 5.27
C LEU A 26 -0.21 3.82 4.75
N ILE A 27 -0.60 4.79 5.58
CA ILE A 27 -1.53 5.86 5.18
C ILE A 27 -0.94 6.69 4.05
N LYS A 28 0.30 7.17 4.22
CA LYS A 28 0.96 8.02 3.22
C LYS A 28 1.19 7.29 1.90
N LEU A 29 1.54 6.00 1.96
CA LEU A 29 1.66 5.16 0.78
C LEU A 29 0.32 5.07 0.05
N THR A 30 -0.76 4.80 0.77
CA THR A 30 -2.11 4.68 0.17
C THR A 30 -2.53 5.99 -0.49
N GLU A 31 -2.30 7.14 0.16
CA GLU A 31 -2.55 8.46 -0.43
C GLU A 31 -1.75 8.68 -1.73
N ALA A 32 -0.46 8.29 -1.74
CA ALA A 32 0.39 8.42 -2.92
C ALA A 32 -0.10 7.53 -4.08
N ILE A 33 -0.48 6.29 -3.79
CA ILE A 33 -1.01 5.35 -4.80
C ILE A 33 -2.34 5.88 -5.35
N GLN A 34 -3.25 6.33 -4.50
CA GLN A 34 -4.55 6.88 -4.93
C GLN A 34 -4.40 8.08 -5.88
N ASN A 35 -3.35 8.89 -5.71
CA ASN A 35 -3.04 10.01 -6.61
C ASN A 35 -2.33 9.59 -7.91
N SER A 36 -1.84 8.35 -7.98
CA SER A 36 -1.05 7.81 -9.10
C SER A 36 -1.84 6.85 -10.00
N VAL A 37 -3.02 6.40 -9.58
CA VAL A 37 -3.89 5.48 -10.32
C VAL A 37 -5.13 6.20 -10.89
N ARG A 38 -5.88 5.52 -11.76
CA ARG A 38 -7.16 6.04 -12.27
C ARG A 38 -8.25 5.87 -11.23
N LYS A 39 -9.31 6.69 -11.32
CA LYS A 39 -10.51 6.55 -10.47
C LYS A 39 -11.24 5.21 -10.61
N SER A 40 -11.07 4.53 -11.74
CA SER A 40 -11.64 3.20 -12.00
C SER A 40 -10.85 2.08 -11.37
N ASP A 41 -9.60 2.33 -10.98
CA ASP A 41 -8.72 1.32 -10.41
C ASP A 41 -9.11 1.10 -8.95
N ILE A 42 -9.08 -0.15 -8.52
CA ILE A 42 -9.50 -0.55 -7.17
C ILE A 42 -8.28 -0.97 -6.39
N ILE A 43 -7.98 -0.24 -5.32
CA ILE A 43 -6.88 -0.55 -4.40
C ILE A 43 -7.46 -1.15 -3.12
N GLY A 44 -6.84 -2.23 -2.64
CA GLY A 44 -7.16 -2.85 -1.36
C GLY A 44 -5.91 -3.20 -0.57
N ARG A 45 -6.02 -3.21 0.75
CA ARG A 45 -5.01 -3.81 1.64
C ARG A 45 -5.32 -5.30 1.77
N PHE A 46 -4.38 -6.15 1.34
CA PHE A 46 -4.56 -7.60 1.33
C PHE A 46 -4.05 -8.25 2.63
N GLY A 47 -2.96 -7.70 3.18
CA GLY A 47 -2.33 -8.19 4.41
C GLY A 47 -1.83 -7.04 5.30
N GLY A 48 -0.89 -7.34 6.18
CA GLY A 48 -0.27 -6.34 7.05
C GLY A 48 0.38 -5.21 6.25
N GLU A 49 1.34 -5.55 5.40
CA GLU A 49 2.06 -4.61 4.52
C GLU A 49 1.81 -4.86 3.03
N GLU A 50 0.96 -5.84 2.70
CA GLU A 50 0.62 -6.23 1.33
C GLU A 50 -0.59 -5.47 0.81
N PHE A 51 -0.50 -5.00 -0.44
CA PHE A 51 -1.59 -4.31 -1.13
C PHE A 51 -1.84 -4.91 -2.52
N ILE A 52 -3.10 -4.84 -2.94
CA ILE A 52 -3.57 -5.30 -4.23
C ILE A 52 -4.17 -4.13 -5.01
N CYS A 53 -3.90 -4.07 -6.31
CA CYS A 53 -4.54 -3.14 -7.23
C CYS A 53 -5.17 -3.91 -8.40
N ILE A 54 -6.45 -3.67 -8.64
CA ILE A 54 -7.20 -4.18 -9.78
C ILE A 54 -7.33 -3.05 -10.79
N PHE A 55 -6.98 -3.31 -12.04
CA PHE A 55 -7.08 -2.39 -13.17
C PHE A 55 -8.16 -2.87 -14.14
N PRO A 56 -9.43 -2.47 -13.97
CA PRO A 56 -10.51 -2.87 -14.87
C PRO A 56 -10.31 -2.27 -16.26
N GLY A 57 -10.61 -3.05 -17.31
CA GLY A 57 -10.57 -2.55 -18.69
C GLY A 57 -9.18 -2.23 -19.23
N GLN A 58 -8.14 -2.73 -18.56
CA GLN A 58 -6.82 -2.96 -19.17
C GLN A 58 -6.84 -4.23 -20.01
#